data_AF-A0A3N4G6Q9-F1
#
_entry.id   AF-A0A3N4G6Q9-F1
#
_cell.length_a   1.000
_cell.length_b   1.000
_cell.length_c   1.000
_cell.angle_alpha   90.00
_cell.angle_beta   90.00
_cell.angle_gamma   90.00
#
_symmetry.space_group_name_H-M   'P 1'
#
loop_
_entity.id
_entity.type
_entity.pdbx_description
1 polymer ?
#
loop_
_entity_poly.entity_id
_entity_poly.type
_entity_poly.pdbx_seq_one_letter_code
_entity_poly.pdbx_strand_id
1 'polypeptide(L)'
;MKINLDIAKVLKRIGLTFVALCIFYYAFLLFAYLIPTRFIMDNWHESVNSIASETKRWEVIPNIVGTKLDTFTDNLIFQKLHNNDRLNPFQAAVWNNGYFRYWMGDIPILRFLLVFMSYTGIRYLNIFLIFGLFAAVMHQLRHTISPIFAGLFAFVLFMIHFWIFPLSLQYTPVYVILMVAILWFTWAKIHNKLNLNNVVFTSFIIGSVTNYFDLLTAPLLTFAIPFFIWYVLRYQEETAAFFTVLIETIYMGLAWLIGYAGTWVAKWAVGSVILQENLFQSAIKQIFLRTGGTEGEVLEYSEILRKLLGAMFPSYVWPVLALIIIALVVAGVWSKGITMAKILNHSVLLMMSIVPFVWFFILQNHNQHHYYFTYRNLAITVLGIFTYLYVLIDWSKWFRRS
;
A
#
# COMPACT_ATOMS: atom_id res chain seq x y z
N MET A 1 9.79 -17.18 26.87
CA MET A 1 10.10 -16.33 25.71
C MET A 1 9.49 -14.95 25.95
N LYS A 2 10.30 -13.91 26.10
CA LYS A 2 9.84 -12.60 26.58
C LYS A 2 9.66 -11.68 25.37
N ILE A 3 8.42 -11.42 24.97
CA ILE A 3 8.11 -10.39 23.98
C ILE A 3 8.50 -9.05 24.60
N ASN A 4 9.49 -8.38 24.01
CA ASN A 4 9.99 -7.11 24.53
C ASN A 4 9.17 -5.94 23.95
N LEU A 5 7.88 -5.91 24.29
CA LEU A 5 6.94 -4.85 23.94
C LEU A 5 6.49 -4.12 25.21
N ASP A 6 6.81 -2.83 25.30
CA ASP A 6 6.29 -1.93 26.33
C ASP A 6 4.98 -1.33 25.84
N ILE A 7 3.88 -2.04 26.12
CA ILE A 7 2.53 -1.69 25.62
C ILE A 7 2.13 -0.28 26.08
N ALA A 8 2.35 0.08 27.34
CA ALA A 8 1.95 1.38 27.87
C ALA A 8 2.69 2.52 27.16
N LYS A 9 4.00 2.38 26.98
CA LYS A 9 4.81 3.37 26.24
C LYS A 9 4.40 3.48 24.79
N VAL A 10 4.14 2.35 24.10
CA VAL A 10 3.71 2.35 22.70
C VAL A 10 2.33 2.99 22.56
N LEU A 11 1.35 2.65 23.40
CA LEU A 11 0.02 3.24 23.36
C LEU A 11 0.04 4.75 23.63
N LYS A 12 0.84 5.22 24.59
CA LYS A 12 1.03 6.65 24.83
C LYS A 12 1.59 7.37 23.60
N ARG A 13 2.60 6.79 22.94
CA ARG A 13 3.17 7.35 21.70
C ARG A 13 2.14 7.37 20.57
N ILE A 14 1.39 6.28 20.39
CA ILE A 14 0.33 6.17 19.38
C ILE A 14 -0.72 7.26 19.61
N GLY A 15 -1.25 7.40 20.82
CA GLY A 15 -2.30 8.39 21.13
C GLY A 15 -1.87 9.82 20.84
N LEU A 16 -0.69 10.23 21.32
CA LEU A 16 -0.16 11.58 21.06
C LEU A 16 0.09 11.83 19.57
N THR A 17 0.69 10.84 18.89
CA THR A 17 1.00 10.95 17.46
C THR A 17 -0.28 10.98 16.63
N PHE A 18 -1.32 10.23 17.01
CA PHE A 18 -2.56 10.18 16.27
C PHE A 18 -3.31 11.52 16.29
N VAL A 19 -3.34 12.19 17.46
CA VAL A 19 -3.90 13.54 17.56
C VAL A 19 -3.12 14.51 16.68
N ALA A 20 -1.78 14.47 16.73
CA ALA A 20 -0.94 15.30 15.88
C ALA A 20 -1.15 15.04 14.38
N LEU A 21 -1.28 13.77 13.98
CA LEU A 21 -1.58 13.38 12.60
C LEU A 21 -2.94 13.89 12.16
N CYS A 22 -3.99 13.74 12.97
CA CYS A 22 -5.33 14.24 12.63
C CYS A 22 -5.34 15.77 12.43
N ILE A 23 -4.65 16.50 13.31
CA ILE A 23 -4.48 17.96 13.18
C ILE A 23 -3.73 18.28 11.88
N PHE A 24 -2.63 17.57 11.62
CA PHE A 24 -1.83 17.77 10.41
C PHE A 24 -2.63 17.48 9.14
N TYR A 25 -3.35 16.36 9.07
CA TYR A 25 -4.19 15.96 7.93
C TYR A 25 -5.23 17.03 7.61
N TYR A 26 -5.97 17.50 8.61
CA TYR A 26 -6.93 18.56 8.41
C TYR A 26 -6.27 19.87 8.00
N ALA A 27 -5.21 20.29 8.68
CA ALA A 27 -4.50 21.53 8.37
C ALA A 27 -3.90 21.50 6.96
N PHE A 28 -3.36 20.37 6.51
CA PHE A 28 -2.76 20.24 5.18
C PHE A 28 -3.83 20.39 4.07
N LEU A 29 -5.01 19.81 4.26
CA LEU A 29 -6.17 20.04 3.39
C LEU A 29 -6.65 21.49 3.44
N LEU A 30 -6.73 22.09 4.63
CA LEU A 30 -7.09 23.49 4.78
C LEU A 30 -6.14 24.41 4.01
N PHE A 31 -4.82 24.22 4.16
CA PHE A 31 -3.82 25.01 3.44
C PHE A 31 -3.94 24.87 1.92
N ALA A 32 -4.32 23.69 1.42
CA ALA A 32 -4.58 23.50 0.00
C ALA A 32 -5.66 24.46 -0.54
N TYR A 33 -6.76 24.62 0.22
CA TYR A 33 -7.88 25.49 -0.16
C TYR A 33 -7.66 26.97 0.19
N LEU A 34 -6.60 27.30 0.92
CA LEU A 34 -6.15 28.68 1.09
C LEU A 34 -5.40 29.21 -0.15
N ILE A 35 -4.85 28.33 -1.00
CA ILE A 35 -4.29 28.72 -2.30
C ILE A 35 -5.45 29.23 -3.18
N PRO A 36 -5.44 30.49 -3.64
CA PRO A 36 -6.50 31.02 -4.50
C PRO A 36 -6.66 30.21 -5.79
N THR A 37 -7.89 29.85 -6.15
CA THR A 37 -8.20 29.04 -7.35
C THR A 37 -7.65 29.65 -8.64
N ARG A 38 -7.56 30.99 -8.72
CA ARG A 38 -6.97 31.69 -9.88
C ARG A 38 -5.53 31.25 -10.20
N PHE A 39 -4.75 30.82 -9.22
CA PHE A 39 -3.35 30.41 -9.45
C PHE A 39 -3.21 29.00 -10.02
N ILE A 40 -4.26 28.17 -9.92
CA ILE A 40 -4.24 26.81 -10.44
C ILE A 40 -5.10 26.66 -11.69
N MET A 41 -5.86 27.69 -12.07
CA MET A 41 -6.98 27.55 -13.01
C MET A 41 -6.53 27.17 -14.42
N ASP A 42 -5.46 27.78 -14.93
CA ASP A 42 -4.95 27.52 -16.27
C ASP A 42 -4.45 26.07 -16.40
N ASN A 43 -3.56 25.67 -15.49
CA ASN A 43 -3.06 24.30 -15.41
C ASN A 43 -4.19 23.30 -15.13
N TRP A 44 -5.19 23.65 -14.33
CA TRP A 44 -6.34 22.79 -14.07
C TRP A 44 -7.20 22.59 -15.32
N HIS A 45 -7.47 23.63 -16.10
CA HIS A 45 -8.21 23.53 -17.37
C HIS A 45 -7.47 22.65 -18.38
N GLU A 46 -6.17 22.88 -18.56
CA GLU A 46 -5.32 22.04 -19.42
C GLU A 46 -5.37 20.58 -18.95
N SER A 47 -5.26 20.35 -17.65
CA SER A 47 -5.30 19.03 -17.04
C SER A 47 -6.61 18.30 -17.30
N VAL A 48 -7.75 18.94 -17.03
CA VAL A 48 -9.07 18.33 -17.23
C VAL A 48 -9.31 18.01 -18.70
N ASN A 49 -8.89 18.88 -19.62
CA ASN A 49 -8.98 18.63 -21.06
C ASN A 49 -8.10 17.44 -21.48
N SER A 50 -6.86 17.38 -20.98
CA SER A 50 -5.95 16.25 -21.21
C SER A 50 -6.57 14.93 -20.72
N ILE A 51 -7.04 14.89 -19.47
CA ILE A 51 -7.67 13.71 -18.88
C ILE A 51 -8.93 13.30 -19.67
N ALA A 52 -9.74 14.27 -20.11
CA ALA A 52 -10.96 14.00 -20.87
C ALA A 52 -10.67 13.44 -22.28
N SER A 53 -9.54 13.80 -22.88
CA SER A 53 -9.10 13.27 -24.18
C SER A 53 -8.55 11.85 -24.10
N GLU A 54 -8.12 11.38 -22.92
CA GLU A 54 -7.65 10.03 -22.72
C GLU A 54 -8.81 9.02 -22.67
N THR A 55 -8.58 7.84 -23.23
CA THR A 55 -9.53 6.73 -23.05
C THR A 55 -9.69 6.42 -21.56
N LYS A 56 -10.92 6.27 -21.08
CA LYS A 56 -11.13 5.98 -19.65
C LYS A 56 -10.79 4.53 -19.35
N ARG A 57 -9.92 4.32 -18.36
CA ARG A 57 -9.46 2.99 -17.92
C ARG A 57 -8.93 2.12 -19.06
N TRP A 58 -7.93 2.63 -19.77
CA TRP A 58 -7.29 1.90 -20.85
C TRP A 58 -6.12 1.04 -20.36
N GLU A 59 -5.75 0.03 -21.15
CA GLU A 59 -4.66 -0.90 -20.87
C GLU A 59 -3.37 -0.42 -21.54
N VAL A 60 -2.29 -0.22 -20.77
CA VAL A 60 -1.00 0.23 -21.34
C VAL A 60 -0.43 -0.81 -22.30
N ILE A 61 -0.61 -2.10 -22.00
CA ILE A 61 -0.34 -3.20 -22.92
C ILE A 61 -1.68 -3.81 -23.34
N PRO A 62 -2.04 -3.80 -24.64
CA PRO A 62 -3.30 -4.36 -25.11
C PRO A 62 -3.52 -5.80 -24.65
N ASN A 63 -4.70 -6.10 -24.11
CA ASN A 63 -5.13 -7.39 -23.58
C ASN A 63 -4.44 -7.84 -22.29
N ILE A 64 -3.66 -6.95 -21.63
CA ILE A 64 -3.07 -7.23 -20.32
C ILE A 64 -3.78 -6.37 -19.27
N VAL A 65 -4.85 -6.93 -18.71
CA VAL A 65 -5.75 -6.21 -17.79
C VAL A 65 -5.04 -5.63 -16.57
N GLY A 66 -3.98 -6.26 -16.06
CA GLY A 66 -3.19 -5.73 -14.94
C GLY A 66 -2.51 -4.38 -15.25
N THR A 67 -2.32 -4.05 -16.54
CA THR A 67 -1.73 -2.78 -16.99
C THR A 67 -2.76 -1.66 -17.16
N LYS A 68 -4.01 -1.90 -16.75
CA LYS A 68 -5.08 -0.91 -16.83
C LYS A 68 -4.84 0.26 -15.86
N LEU A 69 -4.87 1.48 -16.39
CA LEU A 69 -4.84 2.71 -15.59
C LEU A 69 -6.25 3.03 -15.06
N ASP A 70 -6.37 3.85 -14.01
CA ASP A 70 -7.67 4.32 -13.50
C ASP A 70 -7.86 5.82 -13.73
N THR A 71 -7.74 6.24 -15.00
CA THR A 71 -7.90 7.63 -15.44
C THR A 71 -9.27 8.22 -15.10
N PHE A 72 -10.28 7.38 -14.84
CA PHE A 72 -11.56 7.82 -14.28
C PHE A 72 -11.40 8.42 -12.88
N THR A 73 -10.62 7.77 -12.02
CA THR A 73 -10.40 8.24 -10.65
C THR A 73 -9.47 9.44 -10.64
N ASP A 74 -8.48 9.49 -11.54
CA ASP A 74 -7.65 10.70 -11.71
C ASP A 74 -8.51 11.91 -12.11
N ASN A 75 -9.45 11.75 -13.04
CA ASN A 75 -10.43 12.79 -13.34
C ASN A 75 -11.24 13.17 -12.09
N LEU A 76 -11.74 12.18 -11.34
CA LEU A 76 -12.53 12.42 -10.12
C LEU A 76 -11.74 13.23 -9.08
N ILE A 77 -10.44 12.94 -8.91
CA ILE A 77 -9.53 13.70 -8.05
C ILE A 77 -9.43 15.14 -8.57
N PHE A 78 -9.18 15.33 -9.86
CA PHE A 78 -9.06 16.67 -10.47
C PHE A 78 -10.32 17.51 -10.36
N GLN A 79 -11.50 16.92 -10.55
CA GLN A 79 -12.77 17.61 -10.36
C GLN A 79 -12.98 18.06 -8.91
N LYS A 80 -12.35 17.38 -7.93
CA LYS A 80 -12.40 17.74 -6.50
C LYS A 80 -11.39 18.80 -6.12
N LEU A 81 -10.36 19.04 -6.93
CA LEU A 81 -9.45 20.16 -6.71
C LEU A 81 -10.20 21.48 -6.87
N HIS A 82 -11.25 21.54 -7.68
CA HIS A 82 -12.10 22.71 -7.81
C HIS A 82 -13.16 22.73 -6.69
N ASN A 83 -13.10 23.76 -5.82
CA ASN A 83 -14.14 24.05 -4.82
C ASN A 83 -15.41 24.59 -5.49
N ASN A 84 -16.12 23.73 -6.20
CA ASN A 84 -17.24 24.10 -7.08
C ASN A 84 -18.39 24.73 -6.30
N ASP A 85 -18.62 24.26 -5.08
CA ASP A 85 -19.70 24.73 -4.20
C ASP A 85 -19.36 26.04 -3.48
N ARG A 86 -18.19 26.64 -3.79
CA ARG A 86 -17.70 27.91 -3.23
C ARG A 86 -17.75 27.94 -1.70
N LEU A 87 -17.49 26.79 -1.07
CA LEU A 87 -17.44 26.66 0.37
C LEU A 87 -16.27 27.45 0.93
N ASN A 88 -16.34 27.85 2.21
CA ASN A 88 -15.16 28.41 2.85
C ASN A 88 -14.05 27.33 2.96
N PRO A 89 -12.76 27.70 3.06
CA PRO A 89 -11.67 26.74 3.08
C PRO A 89 -11.78 25.66 4.17
N PHE A 90 -12.37 25.98 5.33
CA PHE A 90 -12.56 25.02 6.43
C PHE A 90 -13.51 23.90 6.04
N GLN A 91 -14.61 24.22 5.37
CA GLN A 91 -15.58 23.26 4.86
C GLN A 91 -15.07 22.53 3.61
N ALA A 92 -14.45 23.25 2.67
CA ALA A 92 -13.91 22.68 1.43
C ALA A 92 -12.88 21.57 1.70
N ALA A 93 -12.04 21.75 2.73
CA ALA A 93 -11.05 20.77 3.19
C ALA A 93 -11.65 19.41 3.54
N VAL A 94 -12.93 19.34 3.92
CA VAL A 94 -13.59 18.10 4.32
C VAL A 94 -14.75 17.67 3.42
N TRP A 95 -15.27 18.58 2.59
CA TRP A 95 -16.41 18.36 1.71
C TRP A 95 -16.10 17.40 0.55
N ASN A 96 -14.97 17.62 -0.14
CA ASN A 96 -14.53 16.80 -1.27
C ASN A 96 -15.64 16.55 -2.33
N ASN A 97 -16.48 17.56 -2.63
CA ASN A 97 -17.63 17.49 -3.53
C ASN A 97 -18.54 16.29 -3.21
N GLY A 98 -19.03 16.21 -1.97
CA GLY A 98 -19.91 15.14 -1.49
C GLY A 98 -19.24 13.79 -1.26
N TYR A 99 -17.91 13.69 -1.40
CA TYR A 99 -17.17 12.43 -1.32
C TYR A 99 -16.49 12.25 0.03
N PHE A 100 -17.31 12.17 1.08
CA PHE A 100 -16.89 12.20 2.47
C PHE A 100 -16.13 10.97 2.97
N ARG A 101 -16.15 9.88 2.19
CA ARG A 101 -15.58 8.60 2.63
C ARG A 101 -14.08 8.68 2.90
N TYR A 102 -13.35 9.43 2.07
CA TYR A 102 -11.90 9.51 2.12
C TYR A 102 -11.43 10.94 2.41
N TRP A 103 -10.25 11.04 2.99
CA TRP A 103 -9.58 12.31 3.24
C TRP A 103 -9.19 13.04 1.96
N MET A 104 -8.80 12.30 0.91
CA MET A 104 -8.23 12.83 -0.33
C MET A 104 -6.90 13.55 -0.07
N GLY A 105 -5.98 12.87 0.63
CA GLY A 105 -4.68 13.41 1.03
C GLY A 105 -3.80 13.90 -0.12
N ASP A 106 -4.11 13.54 -1.37
CA ASP A 106 -3.41 14.02 -2.56
C ASP A 106 -3.75 15.48 -2.92
N ILE A 107 -4.91 15.99 -2.50
CA ILE A 107 -5.38 17.35 -2.87
C ILE A 107 -4.36 18.45 -2.53
N PRO A 108 -3.75 18.49 -1.33
CA PRO A 108 -2.74 19.50 -1.00
C PRO A 108 -1.52 19.46 -1.91
N ILE A 109 -1.05 18.26 -2.25
CA ILE A 109 0.10 18.06 -3.12
C ILE A 109 -0.27 18.52 -4.54
N LEU A 110 -1.41 18.07 -5.05
CA LEU A 110 -1.84 18.38 -6.41
C LEU A 110 -2.18 19.86 -6.59
N ARG A 111 -2.87 20.50 -5.64
CA ARG A 111 -3.16 21.94 -5.71
C ARG A 111 -1.87 22.77 -5.69
N PHE A 112 -0.87 22.38 -4.90
CA PHE A 112 0.44 23.03 -4.90
C PHE A 112 1.14 22.85 -6.25
N LEU A 113 1.21 21.63 -6.79
CA LEU A 113 1.85 21.36 -8.07
C LEU A 113 1.15 22.07 -9.25
N LEU A 114 -0.18 22.19 -9.22
CA LEU A 114 -0.96 22.90 -10.23
C LEU A 114 -0.68 24.40 -10.31
N VAL A 115 0.02 24.99 -9.33
CA VAL A 115 0.55 26.35 -9.49
C VAL A 115 1.64 26.41 -10.56
N PHE A 116 2.36 25.31 -10.77
CA PHE A 116 3.56 25.27 -11.61
C PHE A 116 3.39 24.44 -12.89
N MET A 117 2.56 23.39 -12.87
CA MET A 117 2.48 22.43 -13.97
C MET A 117 1.10 21.77 -14.07
N SER A 118 0.73 21.32 -15.26
CA SER A 118 -0.49 20.55 -15.52
C SER A 118 -0.34 19.07 -15.14
N TYR A 119 -1.43 18.31 -15.25
CA TYR A 119 -1.50 16.86 -15.02
C TYR A 119 -0.43 16.07 -15.77
N THR A 120 -0.13 16.45 -17.01
CA THR A 120 0.95 15.83 -17.79
C THR A 120 2.31 16.05 -17.14
N GLY A 121 2.58 17.28 -16.66
CA GLY A 121 3.79 17.60 -15.90
C GLY A 121 3.87 16.83 -14.59
N ILE A 122 2.75 16.67 -13.88
CA ILE A 122 2.68 15.88 -12.64
C ILE A 122 2.99 14.40 -12.90
N ARG A 123 2.43 13.81 -13.97
CA ARG A 123 2.76 12.43 -14.38
C ARG A 123 4.24 12.28 -14.73
N TYR A 124 4.81 13.27 -15.40
CA TYR A 124 6.24 13.29 -15.73
C TYR A 124 7.09 13.35 -14.45
N LEU A 125 6.75 14.20 -13.49
CA LEU A 125 7.41 14.25 -12.18
C LEU A 125 7.30 12.91 -11.42
N ASN A 126 6.14 12.26 -11.50
CA ASN A 126 5.93 10.95 -10.87
C ASN A 126 6.85 9.87 -11.44
N ILE A 127 7.34 9.98 -12.69
CA ILE A 127 8.32 9.03 -13.24
C ILE A 127 9.58 9.04 -12.37
N PHE A 128 10.13 10.23 -12.10
CA PHE A 128 11.32 10.36 -11.26
C PHE A 128 11.06 9.91 -9.82
N LEU A 129 9.90 10.21 -9.26
CA LEU A 129 9.54 9.77 -7.91
C LEU A 129 9.47 8.24 -7.81
N ILE A 130 8.72 7.59 -8.69
CA ILE A 130 8.50 6.13 -8.64
C ILE A 130 9.79 5.38 -8.94
N PHE A 131 10.49 5.72 -10.03
CA PHE A 131 11.74 5.04 -10.39
C PHE A 131 12.91 5.40 -9.46
N GLY A 132 12.94 6.62 -8.92
CA GLY A 132 13.91 7.02 -7.91
C GLY A 132 13.74 6.24 -6.62
N LEU A 133 12.51 6.10 -6.12
CA LEU A 133 12.20 5.26 -4.96
C LEU A 133 12.50 3.79 -5.23
N PHE A 134 12.18 3.27 -6.42
CA PHE A 134 12.56 1.92 -6.82
C PHE A 134 14.08 1.71 -6.71
N ALA A 135 14.88 2.59 -7.33
CA ALA A 135 16.33 2.51 -7.32
C ALA A 135 16.90 2.61 -5.88
N ALA A 136 16.39 3.54 -5.08
CA ALA A 136 16.80 3.70 -3.68
C ALA A 136 16.51 2.45 -2.85
N VAL A 137 15.31 1.87 -2.99
CA VAL A 137 14.94 0.64 -2.27
C VAL A 137 15.76 -0.56 -2.77
N MET A 138 15.99 -0.71 -4.08
CA MET A 138 16.84 -1.78 -4.61
C MET A 138 18.26 -1.70 -4.05
N HIS A 139 18.84 -0.49 -4.06
CA HIS A 139 20.16 -0.23 -3.48
C HIS A 139 20.18 -0.64 -2.01
N GLN A 140 19.21 -0.18 -1.25
CA GLN A 140 19.16 -0.42 0.19
C GLN A 140 18.96 -1.91 0.52
N LEU A 141 18.04 -2.62 -0.15
CA LEU A 141 17.81 -4.05 0.07
C LEU A 141 19.02 -4.91 -0.33
N ARG A 142 19.73 -4.53 -1.39
CA ARG A 142 20.97 -5.20 -1.80
C ARG A 142 22.02 -5.14 -0.68
N HIS A 143 22.14 -3.98 -0.02
CA HIS A 143 23.16 -3.75 1.00
C HIS A 143 22.77 -4.25 2.39
N THR A 144 21.48 -4.22 2.75
CA THR A 144 21.02 -4.65 4.08
C THR A 144 20.56 -6.10 4.15
N ILE A 145 20.17 -6.71 3.03
CA ILE A 145 19.70 -8.11 2.98
C ILE A 145 20.59 -8.94 2.04
N SER A 146 20.39 -8.81 0.74
CA SER A 146 21.21 -9.46 -0.30
C SER A 146 20.77 -9.01 -1.70
N PRO A 147 21.65 -9.11 -2.71
CA PRO A 147 21.25 -8.90 -4.11
C PRO A 147 20.16 -9.87 -4.59
N ILE A 148 20.13 -11.11 -4.09
CA ILE A 148 19.08 -12.08 -4.44
C ILE A 148 17.72 -11.62 -3.95
N PHE A 149 17.63 -11.26 -2.67
CA PHE A 149 16.37 -10.81 -2.10
C PHE A 149 15.86 -9.53 -2.78
N ALA A 150 16.78 -8.60 -3.10
CA ALA A 150 16.44 -7.43 -3.91
C ALA A 150 15.89 -7.81 -5.30
N GLY A 151 16.47 -8.82 -5.96
CA GLY A 151 15.97 -9.34 -7.23
C GLY A 151 14.59 -9.99 -7.13
N LEU A 152 14.33 -10.79 -6.09
CA LEU A 152 13.01 -11.38 -5.81
C LEU A 152 11.95 -10.29 -5.57
N PHE A 153 12.32 -9.26 -4.82
CA PHE A 153 11.44 -8.12 -4.58
C PHE A 153 11.18 -7.31 -5.86
N ALA A 154 12.21 -7.07 -6.68
CA ALA A 154 12.05 -6.41 -7.98
C ALA A 154 11.09 -7.19 -8.89
N PHE A 155 11.22 -8.52 -8.97
CA PHE A 155 10.30 -9.37 -9.73
C PHE A 155 8.84 -9.18 -9.29
N VAL A 156 8.59 -9.14 -7.97
CA VAL A 156 7.25 -8.90 -7.41
C VAL A 156 6.71 -7.52 -7.82
N LEU A 157 7.55 -6.48 -7.86
CA LEU A 157 7.13 -5.16 -8.33
C LEU A 157 6.80 -5.16 -9.82
N PHE A 158 7.60 -5.82 -10.66
CA PHE A 158 7.31 -5.95 -12.09
C PHE A 158 6.01 -6.71 -12.35
N MET A 159 5.70 -7.71 -11.54
CA MET A 159 4.43 -8.44 -11.58
C MET A 159 3.21 -7.54 -11.36
N ILE A 160 3.29 -6.59 -10.43
CA ILE A 160 2.19 -5.62 -10.21
C ILE A 160 2.23 -4.42 -11.16
N HIS A 161 3.13 -4.46 -12.14
CA HIS A 161 3.36 -3.45 -13.17
C HIS A 161 3.63 -2.06 -12.58
N PHE A 162 4.48 -1.97 -11.55
CA PHE A 162 4.77 -0.69 -10.89
C PHE A 162 5.26 0.41 -11.84
N TRP A 163 5.86 0.02 -12.97
CA TRP A 163 6.36 0.92 -14.01
C TRP A 163 5.26 1.78 -14.67
N ILE A 164 3.97 1.41 -14.55
CA ILE A 164 2.85 2.24 -15.01
C ILE A 164 2.33 3.20 -13.94
N PHE A 165 2.75 3.06 -12.68
CA PHE A 165 2.21 3.89 -11.59
C PHE A 165 2.46 5.38 -11.76
N PRO A 166 3.55 5.86 -12.40
CA PRO A 166 3.71 7.27 -12.73
C PRO A 166 2.54 7.86 -13.52
N LEU A 167 1.85 7.01 -14.27
CA LEU A 167 0.78 7.37 -15.19
C LEU A 167 -0.61 7.40 -14.54
N SER A 168 -0.73 7.04 -13.26
CA SER A 168 -2.00 6.97 -12.53
C SER A 168 -1.82 7.55 -11.13
N LEU A 169 -2.46 8.67 -10.87
CA LEU A 169 -2.43 9.31 -9.55
C LEU A 169 -3.04 8.41 -8.50
N GLN A 170 -4.10 7.68 -8.86
CA GLN A 170 -4.71 6.68 -8.00
C GLN A 170 -3.71 5.62 -7.48
N TYR A 171 -2.71 5.22 -8.27
CA TYR A 171 -1.78 4.14 -7.89
C TYR A 171 -0.55 4.63 -7.12
N THR A 172 -0.22 5.91 -7.25
CA THR A 172 1.03 6.49 -6.76
C THR A 172 1.17 6.44 -5.23
N PRO A 173 0.17 6.84 -4.41
CA PRO A 173 0.37 7.00 -2.97
C PRO A 173 0.73 5.71 -2.23
N VAL A 174 0.01 4.62 -2.49
CA VAL A 174 0.28 3.32 -1.85
C VAL A 174 1.70 2.84 -2.14
N TYR A 175 2.17 3.03 -3.37
CA TYR A 175 3.54 2.68 -3.75
C TYR A 175 4.57 3.56 -3.03
N VAL A 176 4.36 4.87 -2.99
CA VAL A 176 5.28 5.80 -2.31
C VAL A 176 5.38 5.45 -0.83
N ILE A 177 4.24 5.24 -0.16
CA ILE A 177 4.18 4.89 1.26
C ILE A 177 4.89 3.54 1.51
N LEU A 178 4.63 2.55 0.65
CA LEU A 178 5.31 1.26 0.69
C LEU A 178 6.84 1.42 0.61
N MET A 179 7.34 2.14 -0.40
CA MET A 179 8.79 2.30 -0.62
C MET A 179 9.45 3.07 0.52
N VAL A 180 8.81 4.15 1.01
CA VAL A 180 9.30 4.92 2.15
C VAL A 180 9.32 4.07 3.43
N ALA A 181 8.32 3.21 3.65
CA ALA A 181 8.32 2.28 4.79
C ALA A 181 9.51 1.30 4.74
N ILE A 182 9.87 0.80 3.55
CA ILE A 182 11.01 -0.09 3.36
C ILE A 182 12.33 0.66 3.61
N LEU A 183 12.49 1.87 3.07
CA LEU A 183 13.64 2.74 3.34
C LEU A 183 13.78 3.04 4.84
N TRP A 184 12.66 3.28 5.52
CA TRP A 184 12.66 3.51 6.96
C TRP A 184 13.10 2.28 7.76
N PHE A 185 12.58 1.08 7.45
CA PHE A 185 12.97 -0.15 8.17
C PHE A 185 14.42 -0.54 7.95
N THR A 186 14.92 -0.39 6.73
CA THR A 186 16.34 -0.62 6.43
C THR A 186 17.24 0.41 7.10
N TRP A 187 16.87 1.69 7.11
CA TRP A 187 17.55 2.72 7.90
C TRP A 187 17.53 2.41 9.40
N ALA A 188 16.38 1.98 9.93
CA ALA A 188 16.21 1.63 11.32
C ALA A 188 17.06 0.40 11.71
N LYS A 189 17.25 -0.57 10.81
CA LYS A 189 18.20 -1.68 11.00
C LYS A 189 19.63 -1.16 11.15
N ILE A 190 20.08 -0.32 10.22
CA ILE A 190 21.45 0.25 10.22
C ILE A 190 21.75 0.99 11.53
N HIS A 191 20.75 1.72 12.05
CA HIS A 191 20.91 2.53 13.26
C HIS A 191 20.49 1.80 14.55
N ASN A 192 20.33 0.47 14.52
CA ASN A 192 19.92 -0.35 15.67
C ASN A 192 18.59 0.09 16.33
N LYS A 193 17.67 0.64 15.54
CA LYS A 193 16.34 1.12 15.96
C LYS A 193 15.20 0.15 15.60
N LEU A 194 15.49 -0.98 14.95
CA LEU A 194 14.51 -2.00 14.51
C LEU A 194 14.00 -2.92 15.65
N ASN A 195 13.68 -2.34 16.81
CA ASN A 195 13.05 -3.08 17.91
C ASN A 195 11.51 -3.08 17.77
N LEU A 196 10.85 -4.03 18.43
CA LEU A 196 9.42 -4.26 18.31
C LEU A 196 8.57 -3.03 18.68
N ASN A 197 8.92 -2.28 19.73
CA ASN A 197 8.21 -1.06 20.11
C ASN A 197 8.16 -0.04 18.96
N ASN A 198 9.30 0.19 18.32
CA ASN A 198 9.39 1.12 17.21
C ASN A 198 8.66 0.60 15.97
N VAL A 199 8.76 -0.70 15.69
CA VAL A 199 8.12 -1.29 14.50
C VAL A 199 6.60 -1.27 14.63
N VAL A 200 6.04 -1.64 15.79
CA VAL A 200 4.59 -1.54 16.07
C VAL A 200 4.11 -0.08 15.96
N PHE A 201 4.86 0.86 16.53
CA PHE A 201 4.56 2.28 16.40
C PHE A 201 4.62 2.77 14.94
N THR A 202 5.63 2.35 14.18
CA THR A 202 5.74 2.69 12.76
C THR A 202 4.61 2.06 11.94
N SER A 203 4.22 0.82 12.21
CA SER A 203 3.08 0.16 11.54
C SER A 203 1.79 0.97 11.70
N PHE A 204 1.54 1.54 12.90
CA PHE A 204 0.43 2.46 13.13
C PHE A 204 0.49 3.71 12.23
N ILE A 205 1.65 4.37 12.16
CA ILE A 205 1.83 5.55 11.30
C ILE A 205 1.60 5.17 9.83
N ILE A 206 2.18 4.07 9.36
CA ILE A 206 2.00 3.60 7.98
C ILE A 206 0.51 3.39 7.70
N GLY A 207 -0.22 2.71 8.58
CA GLY A 207 -1.66 2.50 8.42
C GLY A 207 -2.44 3.81 8.34
N SER A 208 -2.14 4.76 9.22
CA SER A 208 -2.78 6.08 9.24
C SER A 208 -2.50 6.88 7.97
N VAL A 209 -1.24 6.98 7.56
CA VAL A 209 -0.83 7.71 6.35
C VAL A 209 -1.41 7.03 5.10
N THR A 210 -1.43 5.70 5.06
CA THR A 210 -2.07 4.95 3.97
C THR A 210 -3.53 5.33 3.83
N ASN A 211 -4.30 5.36 4.92
CA ASN A 211 -5.72 5.74 4.86
C ASN A 211 -5.96 7.18 4.41
N TYR A 212 -5.06 8.10 4.81
CA TYR A 212 -5.18 9.51 4.47
C TYR A 212 -5.07 9.74 2.95
N PHE A 213 -4.16 9.03 2.27
CA PHE A 213 -3.96 9.16 0.83
C PHE A 213 -4.76 8.15 0.00
N ASP A 214 -4.87 6.90 0.44
CA ASP A 214 -5.42 5.82 -0.35
C ASP A 214 -6.94 5.88 -0.49
N LEU A 215 -7.42 5.58 -1.70
CA LEU A 215 -8.84 5.49 -2.04
C LEU A 215 -9.32 4.03 -2.09
N LEU A 216 -8.77 3.17 -1.24
CA LEU A 216 -8.98 1.72 -1.21
C LEU A 216 -8.45 1.05 -2.49
N THR A 217 -7.17 1.25 -2.82
CA THR A 217 -6.54 0.61 -4.00
C THR A 217 -5.98 -0.78 -3.69
N ALA A 218 -4.80 -0.81 -3.06
CA ALA A 218 -4.14 -2.00 -2.54
C ALA A 218 -3.44 -1.66 -1.21
N PRO A 219 -4.17 -1.10 -0.22
CA PRO A 219 -3.57 -0.56 1.00
C PRO A 219 -2.81 -1.61 1.81
N LEU A 220 -3.22 -2.88 1.73
CA LEU A 220 -2.60 -4.00 2.42
C LEU A 220 -1.11 -4.18 2.04
N LEU A 221 -0.70 -3.73 0.85
CA LEU A 221 0.70 -3.71 0.42
C LEU A 221 1.59 -2.93 1.41
N THR A 222 1.09 -1.81 1.93
CA THR A 222 1.83 -0.95 2.88
C THR A 222 2.07 -1.62 4.23
N PHE A 223 1.34 -2.69 4.55
CA PHE A 223 1.56 -3.47 5.75
C PHE A 223 2.41 -4.71 5.49
N ALA A 224 1.92 -5.59 4.62
CA ALA A 224 2.43 -6.95 4.55
C ALA A 224 3.81 -7.03 3.86
N ILE A 225 4.08 -6.16 2.86
CA ILE A 225 5.41 -6.11 2.26
C ILE A 225 6.45 -5.57 3.27
N PRO A 226 6.26 -4.42 3.93
CA PRO A 226 7.18 -3.98 4.98
C PRO A 226 7.34 -4.99 6.11
N PHE A 227 6.29 -5.75 6.45
CA PHE A 227 6.39 -6.88 7.38
C PHE A 227 7.39 -7.94 6.90
N PHE A 228 7.36 -8.39 5.64
CA PHE A 228 8.33 -9.35 5.13
C PHE A 228 9.76 -8.81 5.15
N ILE A 229 9.94 -7.53 4.81
CA ILE A 229 11.25 -6.87 4.90
C ILE A 229 11.73 -6.83 6.35
N TRP A 230 10.89 -6.38 7.27
CA TRP A 230 11.20 -6.34 8.70
C TRP A 230 11.57 -7.73 9.22
N TYR A 231 10.81 -8.76 8.83
CA TYR A 231 11.05 -10.13 9.24
C TYR A 231 12.45 -10.58 8.86
N VAL A 232 12.81 -10.40 7.58
CA VAL A 232 14.14 -10.76 7.10
C VAL A 232 15.20 -9.97 7.84
N LEU A 233 15.08 -8.64 7.96
CA LEU A 233 16.06 -7.80 8.67
C LEU A 233 16.23 -8.15 10.16
N ARG A 234 15.15 -8.56 10.83
CA ARG A 234 15.14 -8.87 12.26
C ARG A 234 15.77 -10.22 12.58
N TYR A 235 15.54 -11.21 11.71
CA TYR A 235 15.89 -12.62 11.94
C TYR A 235 16.94 -13.14 10.95
N GLN A 236 17.83 -12.26 10.46
CA GLN A 236 18.94 -12.66 9.57
C GLN A 236 19.91 -13.64 10.25
N GLU A 237 20.15 -13.44 11.55
CA GLU A 237 21.19 -14.16 12.30
C GLU A 237 20.61 -15.23 13.23
N GLU A 238 19.29 -15.22 13.46
CA GLU A 238 18.63 -16.07 14.45
C GLU A 238 17.26 -16.55 13.94
N THR A 239 16.93 -17.82 14.14
CA THR A 239 15.57 -18.33 13.93
C THR A 239 14.76 -18.16 15.23
N ALA A 240 13.80 -17.23 15.24
CA ALA A 240 12.85 -17.13 16.34
C ALA A 240 11.78 -18.23 16.30
N ALA A 241 11.25 -18.61 17.46
CA ALA A 241 10.17 -19.59 17.54
C ALA A 241 8.89 -19.04 16.89
N PHE A 242 8.11 -19.92 16.26
CA PHE A 242 6.85 -19.60 15.57
C PHE A 242 5.95 -18.63 16.36
N PHE A 243 5.65 -18.95 17.63
CA PHE A 243 4.74 -18.13 18.44
C PHE A 243 5.27 -16.72 18.73
N THR A 244 6.59 -16.50 18.73
CA THR A 244 7.18 -15.15 18.87
C THR A 244 6.78 -14.33 17.67
N VAL A 245 7.08 -14.86 16.48
CA VAL A 245 6.85 -14.18 15.22
C VAL A 245 5.37 -13.94 15.04
N LEU A 246 4.53 -14.93 15.37
CA LEU A 246 3.08 -14.82 15.27
C LEU A 246 2.55 -13.66 16.12
N ILE A 247 2.98 -13.56 17.38
CA ILE A 247 2.50 -12.49 18.28
C ILE A 247 3.04 -11.12 17.83
N GLU A 248 4.30 -11.03 17.40
CA GLU A 248 4.86 -9.79 16.83
C GLU A 248 4.09 -9.35 15.58
N THR A 249 3.74 -10.30 14.70
CA THR A 249 2.91 -10.08 13.52
C THR A 249 1.54 -9.53 13.88
N ILE A 250 0.89 -10.11 14.90
CA ILE A 250 -0.42 -9.64 15.40
C ILE A 250 -0.32 -8.21 15.90
N TYR A 251 0.69 -7.86 16.69
CA TYR A 251 0.86 -6.49 17.18
C TYR A 251 1.08 -5.48 16.05
N MET A 252 1.93 -5.82 15.07
CA MET A 252 2.14 -4.96 13.89
C MET A 252 0.86 -4.79 13.07
N GLY A 253 0.13 -5.89 12.83
CA GLY A 253 -1.12 -5.89 12.07
C GLY A 253 -2.23 -5.11 12.75
N LEU A 254 -2.41 -5.30 14.07
CA LEU A 254 -3.37 -4.52 14.85
C LEU A 254 -3.01 -3.04 14.88
N ALA A 255 -1.73 -2.69 15.05
CA ALA A 255 -1.31 -1.30 15.02
C ALA A 255 -1.57 -0.64 13.67
N TRP A 256 -1.24 -1.31 12.56
CA TRP A 256 -1.55 -0.82 11.22
C TRP A 256 -3.07 -0.67 11.01
N LEU A 257 -3.86 -1.67 11.42
CA LEU A 257 -5.32 -1.64 11.30
C LEU A 257 -5.94 -0.51 12.12
N ILE A 258 -5.49 -0.29 13.36
CA ILE A 258 -5.95 0.81 14.20
C ILE A 258 -5.57 2.16 13.58
N GLY A 259 -4.35 2.29 13.04
CA GLY A 259 -3.95 3.50 12.32
C GLY A 259 -4.84 3.75 11.11
N TYR A 260 -5.08 2.73 10.30
CA TYR A 260 -5.87 2.82 9.08
C TYR A 260 -7.36 3.11 9.37
N ALA A 261 -8.02 2.26 10.15
CA ALA A 261 -9.44 2.40 10.48
C ALA A 261 -9.71 3.62 11.38
N GLY A 262 -8.82 3.91 12.34
CA GLY A 262 -8.91 5.10 13.17
C GLY A 262 -8.88 6.38 12.35
N THR A 263 -8.06 6.44 11.30
CA THR A 263 -7.97 7.61 10.42
C THR A 263 -9.26 7.83 9.62
N TRP A 264 -9.95 6.76 9.18
CA TRP A 264 -11.31 6.90 8.62
C TRP A 264 -12.31 7.44 9.64
N VAL A 265 -12.32 6.89 10.85
CA VAL A 265 -13.21 7.37 11.92
C VAL A 265 -12.96 8.85 12.22
N ALA A 266 -11.70 9.27 12.26
CA ALA A 266 -11.31 10.67 12.42
C ALA A 266 -11.83 11.54 11.28
N LYS A 267 -11.83 11.07 10.02
CA LYS A 267 -12.41 11.81 8.88
C LYS A 267 -13.87 12.12 9.13
N TRP A 268 -14.63 11.10 9.51
CA TRP A 268 -16.06 11.22 9.67
C TRP A 268 -16.40 12.09 10.88
N ALA A 269 -15.65 11.96 11.99
CA ALA A 269 -15.80 12.82 13.15
C ALA A 269 -15.53 14.30 12.81
N VAL A 270 -14.35 14.60 12.27
CA VAL A 270 -13.94 15.98 11.90
C VAL A 270 -14.89 16.57 10.87
N GLY A 271 -15.22 15.82 9.83
CA GLY A 271 -16.16 16.27 8.80
C GLY A 271 -17.57 16.49 9.34
N SER A 272 -18.05 15.66 10.26
CA SER A 272 -19.40 15.83 10.84
C SER A 272 -19.51 17.10 11.67
N VAL A 273 -18.46 17.41 12.44
CA VAL A 273 -18.39 18.65 13.23
C VAL A 273 -18.31 19.88 12.33
N ILE A 274 -17.51 19.85 11.27
CA ILE A 274 -17.31 21.03 10.41
C ILE A 274 -18.49 21.27 9.47
N LEU A 275 -19.04 20.20 8.89
CA LEU A 275 -20.14 20.30 7.92
C LEU A 275 -21.51 20.34 8.59
N GLN A 276 -21.60 20.05 9.90
CA GLN A 276 -22.85 19.96 10.65
C GLN A 276 -23.79 18.86 10.08
N GLU A 277 -23.21 17.76 9.60
CA GLU A 277 -23.91 16.62 9.01
C GLU A 277 -23.42 15.30 9.61
N ASN A 278 -24.26 14.27 9.68
CA ASN A 278 -23.84 12.97 10.19
C ASN A 278 -23.15 12.13 9.10
N LEU A 279 -21.82 12.23 9.00
CA LEU A 279 -21.05 11.49 8.00
C LEU A 279 -20.89 10.00 8.33
N PHE A 280 -21.08 9.60 9.59
CA PHE A 280 -20.99 8.19 10.01
C PHE A 280 -22.07 7.32 9.34
N GLN A 281 -23.29 7.85 9.23
CA GLN A 281 -24.38 7.13 8.57
C GLN A 281 -24.04 6.82 7.10
N SER A 282 -23.52 7.82 6.39
CA SER A 282 -23.05 7.67 5.01
C SER A 282 -21.89 6.68 4.90
N ALA A 283 -20.95 6.71 5.85
CA ALA A 283 -19.82 5.79 5.87
C ALA A 283 -20.24 4.33 6.06
N ILE A 284 -21.14 4.05 7.02
CA ILE A 284 -21.64 2.71 7.30
C ILE A 284 -22.33 2.10 6.08
N LYS A 285 -23.20 2.87 5.39
CA LYS A 285 -23.84 2.44 4.14
C LYS A 285 -22.80 2.03 3.09
N GLN A 286 -21.70 2.77 2.99
CA GLN A 286 -20.64 2.46 2.04
C GLN A 286 -19.81 1.23 2.42
N ILE A 287 -19.63 0.94 3.71
CA ILE A 287 -18.98 -0.30 4.16
C ILE A 287 -19.81 -1.50 3.70
N PHE A 288 -21.12 -1.52 3.95
CA PHE A 288 -22.00 -2.62 3.53
C PHE A 288 -21.99 -2.83 2.00
N LEU A 289 -22.04 -1.73 1.24
CA LEU A 289 -21.96 -1.81 -0.23
C LEU A 289 -20.65 -2.44 -0.70
N ARG A 290 -19.52 -2.15 -0.05
CA ARG A 290 -18.20 -2.67 -0.45
C ARG A 290 -17.96 -4.13 -0.06
N THR A 291 -18.60 -4.61 1.00
CA THR A 291 -18.42 -5.98 1.47
C THR A 291 -19.28 -6.97 0.69
N GLY A 292 -20.57 -6.69 0.55
CA GLY A 292 -21.56 -7.63 0.00
C GLY A 292 -22.48 -7.10 -1.09
N GLY A 293 -22.36 -5.82 -1.47
CA GLY A 293 -23.27 -5.21 -2.44
C GLY A 293 -24.75 -5.35 -2.04
N THR A 294 -25.66 -5.32 -2.99
CA THR A 294 -27.04 -5.78 -2.82
C THR A 294 -27.16 -7.24 -3.27
N GLU A 295 -28.11 -7.99 -2.71
CA GLU A 295 -28.34 -9.40 -3.08
C GLU A 295 -28.55 -9.54 -4.59
N GLY A 296 -27.80 -10.46 -5.22
CA GLY A 296 -27.82 -10.70 -6.67
C GLY A 296 -26.85 -9.86 -7.50
N GLU A 297 -26.19 -8.84 -6.95
CA GLU A 297 -25.23 -7.99 -7.67
C GLU A 297 -23.75 -8.41 -7.48
N VAL A 298 -23.45 -9.28 -6.52
CA VAL A 298 -22.08 -9.73 -6.23
C VAL A 298 -21.81 -11.11 -6.82
N LEU A 299 -20.76 -11.19 -7.62
CA LEU A 299 -20.28 -12.43 -8.21
C LEU A 299 -19.85 -13.43 -7.14
N GLU A 300 -19.89 -14.71 -7.49
CA GLU A 300 -19.29 -15.74 -6.64
C GLU A 300 -17.80 -15.46 -6.40
N TYR A 301 -17.34 -15.74 -5.18
CA TYR A 301 -15.95 -15.52 -4.79
C TYR A 301 -14.95 -16.26 -5.71
N SER A 302 -15.34 -17.42 -6.24
CA SER A 302 -14.56 -18.20 -7.24
C SER A 302 -14.30 -17.41 -8.52
N GLU A 303 -15.30 -16.70 -9.04
CA GLU A 303 -15.19 -15.87 -10.24
C GLU A 303 -14.34 -14.62 -9.97
N ILE A 304 -14.52 -13.99 -8.81
CA ILE A 304 -13.69 -12.86 -8.37
C ILE A 304 -12.22 -13.29 -8.32
N LEU A 305 -11.94 -14.46 -7.73
CA LEU A 305 -10.59 -15.00 -7.65
C LEU A 305 -9.99 -15.26 -9.03
N ARG A 306 -10.77 -15.81 -9.96
CA ARG A 306 -10.34 -16.01 -11.36
C ARG A 306 -9.97 -14.68 -12.03
N LYS A 307 -10.76 -13.62 -11.82
CA LYS A 307 -10.47 -12.27 -12.35
C LYS A 307 -9.18 -11.69 -11.77
N LEU A 308 -8.99 -11.81 -10.45
CA LEU A 308 -7.79 -11.33 -9.76
C LEU A 308 -6.52 -12.06 -10.24
N LEU A 309 -6.55 -13.40 -10.27
CA LEU A 309 -5.41 -14.21 -10.73
C LEU A 309 -5.12 -13.97 -12.22
N GLY A 310 -6.15 -13.85 -13.06
CA GLY A 310 -6.00 -13.55 -14.48
C GLY A 310 -5.44 -12.15 -14.75
N ALA A 311 -5.66 -11.18 -13.86
CA ALA A 311 -5.06 -9.85 -13.97
C ALA A 311 -3.57 -9.81 -13.58
N MET A 312 -3.09 -10.78 -12.79
CA MET A 312 -1.72 -10.82 -12.30
C MET A 312 -0.70 -11.11 -13.39
N PHE A 313 -0.99 -12.10 -14.24
CA PHE A 313 -0.10 -12.51 -15.31
C PHE A 313 -0.88 -13.01 -16.53
N PRO A 314 -0.38 -12.71 -17.74
CA PRO A 314 -0.71 -13.53 -18.90
C PRO A 314 -0.38 -15.00 -18.62
N SER A 315 -1.17 -15.93 -19.19
CA SER A 315 -1.02 -17.37 -18.97
C SER A 315 0.41 -17.89 -19.20
N TYR A 316 1.13 -17.31 -20.16
CA TYR A 316 2.50 -17.68 -20.52
C TYR A 316 3.60 -17.21 -19.55
N VAL A 317 3.30 -16.35 -18.57
CA VAL A 317 4.28 -15.87 -17.57
C VAL A 317 4.29 -16.73 -16.31
N TRP A 318 3.21 -17.48 -16.03
CA TRP A 318 3.14 -18.41 -14.91
C TRP A 318 4.28 -19.43 -14.82
N PRO A 319 4.79 -20.00 -15.94
CA PRO A 319 5.96 -20.87 -15.91
C PRO A 319 7.22 -20.20 -15.34
N VAL A 320 7.42 -18.90 -15.56
CA VAL A 320 8.57 -18.16 -15.01
C VAL A 320 8.50 -18.10 -13.50
N LEU A 321 7.32 -17.79 -12.94
CA LEU A 321 7.10 -17.83 -11.50
C LEU A 321 7.36 -19.23 -10.93
N ALA A 322 6.86 -20.27 -11.60
CA ALA A 322 7.08 -21.65 -11.19
C ALA A 322 8.57 -22.03 -11.20
N LEU A 323 9.32 -21.63 -12.23
CA LEU A 323 10.76 -21.85 -12.34
C LEU A 323 11.53 -21.17 -11.21
N ILE A 324 11.19 -19.93 -10.84
CA ILE A 324 11.82 -19.23 -9.70
C ILE A 324 11.55 -19.98 -8.39
N ILE A 325 10.31 -20.40 -8.16
CA ILE A 325 9.94 -21.18 -6.97
C ILE A 325 10.72 -22.50 -6.92
N ILE A 326 10.77 -23.24 -8.03
CA ILE A 326 11.52 -24.50 -8.14
C ILE A 326 13.00 -24.25 -7.88
N ALA A 327 13.59 -23.20 -8.47
CA ALA A 327 14.99 -22.86 -8.25
C ALA A 327 15.30 -22.57 -6.77
N LEU A 328 14.43 -21.84 -6.07
CA LEU A 328 14.58 -21.58 -4.64
C LEU A 328 14.44 -22.87 -3.80
N VAL A 329 13.48 -23.74 -4.14
CA VAL A 329 13.31 -25.04 -3.47
C VAL A 329 14.55 -25.91 -3.66
N VAL A 330 15.05 -26.05 -4.88
CA VAL A 330 16.27 -26.80 -5.21
C VAL A 330 17.48 -26.23 -4.48
N ALA A 331 17.65 -24.90 -4.48
CA ALA A 331 18.72 -24.23 -3.75
C ALA A 331 18.66 -24.51 -2.25
N GLY A 332 17.45 -24.54 -1.68
CA GLY A 332 17.21 -24.85 -0.27
C GLY A 332 17.61 -26.28 0.06
N VAL A 333 17.10 -27.25 -0.70
CA VAL A 333 17.41 -28.69 -0.51
C VAL A 333 18.91 -28.95 -0.63
N TRP A 334 19.57 -28.40 -1.65
CA TRP A 334 21.00 -28.60 -1.88
C TRP A 334 21.89 -27.86 -0.87
N SER A 335 21.42 -26.77 -0.27
CA SER A 335 22.15 -26.11 0.82
C SER A 335 22.27 -26.98 2.08
N LYS A 336 21.46 -28.06 2.20
CA LYS A 336 21.33 -28.95 3.37
C LYS A 336 21.02 -28.22 4.69
N GLY A 337 20.60 -26.96 4.61
CA GLY A 337 20.28 -26.11 5.76
C GLY A 337 18.83 -26.17 6.21
N ILE A 338 17.96 -26.93 5.52
CA ILE A 338 16.54 -27.08 5.82
C ILE A 338 16.35 -28.06 6.98
N THR A 339 15.66 -27.62 8.02
CA THR A 339 15.26 -28.45 9.16
C THR A 339 13.78 -28.27 9.44
N MET A 340 13.15 -29.24 10.11
CA MET A 340 11.74 -29.14 10.50
C MET A 340 11.48 -27.95 11.42
N ALA A 341 12.42 -27.65 12.31
CA ALA A 341 12.36 -26.46 13.16
C ALA A 341 12.32 -25.16 12.33
N LYS A 342 13.18 -25.01 11.31
CA LYS A 342 13.15 -23.84 10.42
C LYS A 342 11.83 -23.75 9.65
N ILE A 343 11.37 -24.86 9.06
CA ILE A 343 10.08 -24.93 8.35
C ILE A 343 8.94 -24.42 9.22
N LEU A 344 8.81 -24.95 10.44
CA LEU A 344 7.74 -24.55 11.36
C LEU A 344 7.90 -23.11 11.83
N ASN A 345 9.11 -22.70 12.20
CA ASN A 345 9.35 -21.37 12.76
C ASN A 345 9.18 -20.22 11.74
N HIS A 346 9.45 -20.48 10.46
CA HIS A 346 9.25 -19.50 9.39
C HIS A 346 7.82 -19.52 8.80
N SER A 347 6.95 -20.46 9.19
CA SER A 347 5.62 -20.67 8.59
C SER A 347 4.65 -19.49 8.74
N VAL A 348 4.90 -18.54 9.66
CA VAL A 348 4.12 -17.28 9.75
C VAL A 348 4.18 -16.50 8.44
N LEU A 349 5.27 -16.60 7.68
CA LEU A 349 5.38 -15.99 6.34
C LEU A 349 4.33 -16.55 5.37
N LEU A 350 4.05 -17.86 5.42
CA LEU A 350 3.01 -18.50 4.61
C LEU A 350 1.61 -18.11 5.07
N MET A 351 1.39 -17.96 6.38
CA MET A 351 0.11 -17.43 6.89
C MET A 351 -0.15 -16.02 6.35
N MET A 352 0.88 -15.17 6.35
CA MET A 352 0.80 -13.82 5.80
C MET A 352 0.56 -13.80 4.29
N SER A 353 1.05 -14.80 3.55
CA SER A 353 0.73 -14.98 2.12
C SER A 353 -0.76 -15.23 1.84
N ILE A 354 -1.55 -15.65 2.83
CA ILE A 354 -2.99 -15.93 2.69
C ILE A 354 -3.85 -14.68 2.97
N VAL A 355 -3.32 -13.67 3.67
CA VAL A 355 -4.07 -12.46 4.06
C VAL A 355 -4.76 -11.74 2.88
N PRO A 356 -4.19 -11.65 1.66
CA PRO A 356 -4.88 -11.08 0.51
C PRO A 356 -6.21 -11.76 0.19
N PHE A 357 -6.30 -13.09 0.35
CA PHE A 357 -7.53 -13.84 0.08
C PHE A 357 -8.62 -13.52 1.10
N VAL A 358 -8.25 -13.34 2.37
CA VAL A 358 -9.18 -12.86 3.40
C VAL A 358 -9.66 -11.44 3.05
N TRP A 359 -8.76 -10.57 2.60
CA TRP A 359 -9.11 -9.21 2.15
C TRP A 359 -10.07 -9.22 0.95
N PHE A 360 -9.83 -10.10 -0.03
CA PHE A 360 -10.69 -10.26 -1.19
C PHE A 360 -12.08 -10.76 -0.81
N PHE A 361 -12.15 -11.70 0.13
CA PHE A 361 -13.40 -12.24 0.64
C PHE A 361 -14.20 -11.22 1.47
N ILE A 362 -13.54 -10.34 2.22
CA ILE A 362 -14.23 -9.29 2.98
C ILE A 362 -14.79 -8.20 2.05
N LEU A 363 -14.08 -7.86 0.97
CA LEU A 363 -14.41 -6.75 0.08
C LEU A 363 -14.87 -7.22 -1.31
N GLN A 364 -15.78 -8.19 -1.38
CA GLN A 364 -16.13 -8.86 -2.65
C GLN A 364 -16.65 -7.87 -3.70
N ASN A 365 -17.62 -7.02 -3.32
CA ASN A 365 -18.17 -6.01 -4.23
C ASN A 365 -17.09 -5.04 -4.74
N HIS A 366 -16.17 -4.63 -3.88
CA HIS A 366 -15.05 -3.81 -4.31
C HIS A 366 -14.16 -4.54 -5.33
N ASN A 367 -13.77 -5.77 -5.02
CA ASN A 367 -12.83 -6.53 -5.84
C ASN A 367 -13.43 -6.94 -7.20
N GLN A 368 -14.72 -7.24 -7.29
CA GLN A 368 -15.34 -7.54 -8.60
C GLN A 368 -15.29 -6.36 -9.57
N HIS A 369 -15.44 -5.12 -9.09
CA HIS A 369 -15.44 -3.93 -9.93
C HIS A 369 -14.03 -3.39 -10.19
N HIS A 370 -13.10 -3.68 -9.30
CA HIS A 370 -11.76 -3.08 -9.27
C HIS A 370 -10.61 -4.09 -9.38
N TYR A 371 -10.90 -5.34 -9.78
CA TYR A 371 -9.92 -6.44 -9.88
C TYR A 371 -8.65 -6.06 -10.64
N TYR A 372 -8.76 -5.22 -11.67
CA TYR A 372 -7.65 -4.77 -12.51
C TYR A 372 -6.58 -3.93 -11.77
N PHE A 373 -6.86 -3.44 -10.56
CA PHE A 373 -5.84 -2.90 -9.66
C PHE A 373 -5.78 -3.60 -8.30
N THR A 374 -6.87 -4.18 -7.80
CA THR A 374 -6.87 -4.83 -6.49
C THR A 374 -6.11 -6.16 -6.50
N TYR A 375 -5.93 -6.78 -7.68
CA TYR A 375 -5.07 -7.97 -7.85
C TYR A 375 -3.66 -7.75 -7.31
N ARG A 376 -3.18 -6.50 -7.24
CA ARG A 376 -1.84 -6.17 -6.77
C ARG A 376 -1.58 -6.65 -5.36
N ASN A 377 -2.61 -6.84 -4.53
CA ASN A 377 -2.47 -7.47 -3.21
C ASN A 377 -1.90 -8.90 -3.30
N LEU A 378 -1.99 -9.60 -4.45
CA LEU A 378 -1.33 -10.89 -4.68
C LEU A 378 0.21 -10.81 -4.65
N ALA A 379 0.80 -9.61 -4.76
CA ALA A 379 2.22 -9.38 -4.47
C ALA A 379 2.63 -9.88 -3.08
N ILE A 380 1.71 -9.80 -2.11
CA ILE A 380 1.94 -10.28 -0.75
C ILE A 380 2.09 -11.79 -0.74
N THR A 381 1.23 -12.51 -1.48
CA THR A 381 1.30 -13.96 -1.59
C THR A 381 2.62 -14.40 -2.21
N VAL A 382 3.01 -13.79 -3.34
CA VAL A 382 4.25 -14.14 -4.04
C VAL A 382 5.48 -13.78 -3.20
N LEU A 383 5.54 -12.56 -2.66
CA LEU A 383 6.68 -12.15 -1.83
C LEU A 383 6.77 -12.95 -0.53
N GLY A 384 5.67 -13.30 0.11
CA GLY A 384 5.67 -14.12 1.31
C GLY A 384 6.20 -15.53 1.06
N ILE A 385 5.83 -16.15 -0.07
CA ILE A 385 6.38 -17.44 -0.51
C ILE A 385 7.88 -17.31 -0.82
N PHE A 386 8.27 -16.29 -1.59
CA PHE A 386 9.68 -16.02 -1.88
C PHE A 386 10.50 -15.79 -0.62
N THR A 387 9.98 -15.02 0.33
CA THR A 387 10.62 -14.73 1.60
C THR A 387 10.76 -16.00 2.43
N TYR A 388 9.73 -16.83 2.49
CA TYR A 388 9.74 -18.12 3.20
C TYR A 388 10.82 -19.05 2.63
N LEU A 389 10.86 -19.24 1.31
CA LEU A 389 11.88 -20.07 0.69
C LEU A 389 13.28 -19.47 0.86
N TYR A 390 13.42 -18.14 0.75
CA TYR A 390 14.68 -17.44 0.92
C TYR A 390 15.31 -17.68 2.29
N VAL A 391 14.54 -17.63 3.38
CA VAL A 391 15.06 -17.82 4.74
C VAL A 391 15.36 -19.29 5.09
N LEU A 392 14.83 -20.25 4.32
CA LEU A 392 15.16 -21.67 4.48
C LEU A 392 16.52 -22.04 3.87
N ILE A 393 17.01 -21.26 2.92
CA ILE A 393 18.26 -21.52 2.20
C ILE A 393 19.46 -21.11 3.06
N ASP A 394 20.45 -22.00 3.20
CA ASP A 394 21.77 -21.62 3.72
C ASP A 394 22.62 -21.00 2.60
N TRP A 395 22.56 -19.67 2.51
CA TRP A 395 23.25 -18.89 1.47
C TRP A 395 24.79 -18.94 1.57
N SER A 396 25.36 -19.34 2.71
CA SER A 396 26.82 -19.47 2.87
C SER A 396 27.43 -20.56 1.99
N LYS A 397 26.60 -21.53 1.54
CA LYS A 397 26.99 -22.60 0.61
C LYS A 397 27.07 -22.13 -0.84
N TRP A 398 26.36 -21.06 -1.17
CA TRP A 398 26.19 -20.56 -2.54
C TRP A 398 27.11 -19.37 -2.84
N PHE A 399 27.44 -18.59 -1.82
CA PHE A 399 28.33 -17.44 -1.93
C PHE A 399 29.47 -17.58 -0.92
N ARG A 400 30.71 -17.60 -1.41
CA ARG A 400 31.87 -17.41 -0.53
C ARG A 400 31.80 -15.98 0.00
N ARG A 401 31.82 -15.82 1.33
CA ARG A 401 32.06 -14.50 1.94
C ARG A 401 33.44 -14.04 1.43
N SER A 402 33.44 -13.00 0.59
CA SER A 402 34.67 -12.31 0.16
C SER A 402 35.27 -11.54 1.31
#